data_AF-A0A7Y5RQQ8-F1
#
_entry.id   AF-A0A7Y5RQQ8-F1
#
_cell.length_a   1.000
_cell.length_b   1.000
_cell.length_c   1.000
_cell.angle_alpha   90.00
_cell.angle_beta   90.00
_cell.angle_gamma   90.00
#
_symmetry.space_group_name_H-M   'P 1'
#
loop_
_entity.id
_entity.type
_entity.pdbx_description
1 polymer ?
#
loop_
_entity_poly.entity_id
_entity_poly.type
_entity_poly.pdbx_seq_one_letter_code
_entity_poly.pdbx_strand_id
1 'polypeptide(L)'
;MKPTRCLSLFFLLFAIGCAEAQRPAGAGGDDAPTPTTNEAPTSSETPKPAEQSANTAQPTLGAEVFCKAAQGRDLPGVVRLIRALEWDDKRVGYIAKSLALNNGTAFVEVWKKGDADFAAFVLANGISESDLQRATGYVLMFEKVDAAIVTAKLKDIVGEKELQALVAKPYARDVVALPQNIAMTGKLEKRDNIDFLTVKGSAAERGYAHGKLLGSSIVKLLQQVSKDLVYLMSAGKNYEQIRVLQYTSFDFTADEMTEMAAMLRGIEETVPEAERKIGDRFIDLVDLQACNTVADWVRFGCSSCSIFGKLAPEEGPVVIRNLDYLVDTQQLTTAMPLLLLHIPGNGRKAWLSATWPGLIGVYSAMNEEGVVMLIHDSNGSGSRHVGLVPRSFGPRDAIERTGAGDKAIDELATILRSHTTFSGSNFHCAAPDGKGGMQAAVLEYDGQEKDEEGVTVRRSGDTGEKGDYIIATNHYCKRKSDKGMFPSTTKRYRELETAMNERAASNTRVKDGELASVLEGVEMDHGVVKTLHSVYIYPVKRTFGIAFADADSPAPREKRMSFNVPDMVKQASNN
;
A
#
# COMPACT_ATOMS: atom_id res chain seq x y z
N MET A 1 11.54 -38.28 -20.51
CA MET A 1 11.15 -37.90 -21.88
C MET A 1 10.29 -36.64 -21.80
N LYS A 2 10.81 -35.54 -22.36
CA LYS A 2 10.24 -34.21 -22.69
C LYS A 2 9.33 -33.47 -21.68
N PRO A 3 9.74 -32.26 -21.22
CA PRO A 3 8.86 -31.21 -20.74
C PRO A 3 8.56 -30.20 -21.86
N THR A 4 7.31 -29.82 -22.07
CA THR A 4 6.98 -28.61 -22.86
C THR A 4 5.56 -28.11 -22.56
N ARG A 5 5.46 -26.93 -21.94
CA ARG A 5 4.70 -25.73 -22.37
C ARG A 5 4.25 -24.87 -21.18
N CYS A 6 5.15 -23.99 -20.72
CA CYS A 6 4.82 -22.75 -20.01
C CYS A 6 5.51 -21.60 -20.75
N LEU A 7 5.00 -21.24 -21.92
CA LEU A 7 5.46 -20.07 -22.69
C LEU A 7 4.25 -19.53 -23.48
N SER A 8 3.30 -18.94 -22.75
CA SER A 8 2.13 -18.28 -23.35
C SER A 8 1.65 -17.05 -22.58
N LEU A 9 2.13 -16.83 -21.36
CA LEU A 9 1.66 -15.72 -20.51
C LEU A 9 2.41 -14.40 -20.76
N PHE A 10 3.62 -14.44 -21.34
CA PHE A 10 4.45 -13.24 -21.53
C PHE A 10 4.04 -12.35 -22.72
N PHE A 11 3.31 -12.89 -23.72
CA PHE A 11 2.98 -12.13 -24.93
C PHE A 11 1.68 -11.32 -24.84
N LEU A 12 0.79 -11.64 -23.90
CA LEU A 12 -0.53 -10.98 -23.82
C LEU A 12 -0.47 -9.59 -23.16
N LEU A 13 0.51 -9.36 -22.26
CA LEU A 13 0.64 -8.09 -21.54
C LEU A 13 1.31 -6.97 -22.37
N PHE A 14 2.06 -7.31 -23.42
CA PHE A 14 2.70 -6.31 -24.30
C PHE A 14 1.77 -5.81 -25.42
N ALA A 15 0.77 -6.59 -25.81
CA ALA A 15 -0.13 -6.25 -26.94
C ALA A 15 -1.23 -5.23 -26.58
N ILE A 16 -1.50 -5.00 -25.30
CA ILE A 16 -2.53 -4.05 -24.84
C ILE A 16 -1.97 -2.61 -24.70
N GLY A 17 -0.64 -2.45 -24.74
CA GLY A 17 0.03 -1.16 -24.53
C GLY A 17 0.48 -0.39 -25.78
N CYS A 18 0.33 -0.92 -27.00
CA CYS A 18 0.93 -0.33 -28.21
C CYS A 18 -0.02 -0.08 -29.40
N ALA A 19 -1.33 -0.24 -29.26
CA ALA A 19 -2.28 0.14 -30.30
C ALA A 19 -3.13 1.33 -29.83
N GLU A 20 -2.70 2.54 -30.20
CA GLU A 20 -3.45 3.80 -30.38
C GLU A 20 -2.70 5.02 -29.83
N ALA A 21 -1.70 5.47 -30.60
CA ALA A 21 -1.17 6.83 -30.48
C ALA A 21 -0.56 7.29 -31.81
N GLN A 22 -1.36 7.36 -32.87
CA GLN A 22 -1.04 8.22 -34.01
C GLN A 22 -2.32 8.82 -34.58
N ARG A 23 -2.58 10.09 -34.23
CA ARG A 23 -3.09 11.11 -35.16
C ARG A 23 -2.83 12.53 -34.61
N PRO A 24 -2.40 13.48 -35.46
CA PRO A 24 -2.05 14.84 -35.09
C PRO A 24 -3.27 15.78 -35.08
N ALA A 25 -3.09 16.95 -34.45
CA ALA A 25 -4.07 17.99 -34.21
C ALA A 25 -4.26 18.99 -35.37
N GLY A 26 -5.52 19.46 -35.54
CA GLY A 26 -5.98 20.75 -36.10
C GLY A 26 -5.82 20.95 -37.62
N ALA A 27 -6.69 21.62 -38.38
CA ALA A 27 -7.94 22.36 -38.22
C ALA A 27 -8.61 22.39 -39.62
N GLY A 28 -9.94 22.26 -39.79
CA GLY A 28 -10.86 23.40 -39.99
C GLY A 28 -10.81 24.01 -41.41
N GLY A 29 -11.84 23.77 -42.24
CA GLY A 29 -12.15 24.60 -43.43
C GLY A 29 -12.57 23.86 -44.72
N ASP A 30 -13.88 23.81 -44.93
CA ASP A 30 -14.76 23.66 -46.11
C ASP A 30 -14.25 23.36 -47.56
N ASP A 31 -15.18 22.67 -48.26
CA ASP A 31 -15.47 22.56 -49.70
C ASP A 31 -14.68 21.60 -50.63
N ALA A 32 -15.46 20.78 -51.35
CA ALA A 32 -15.12 19.75 -52.34
C ALA A 32 -14.69 20.34 -53.71
N PRO A 33 -14.47 19.56 -54.82
CA PRO A 33 -14.23 18.11 -55.03
C PRO A 33 -12.97 17.77 -55.90
N THR A 34 -12.72 16.45 -56.08
CA THR A 34 -11.85 15.68 -57.04
C THR A 34 -11.59 16.26 -58.46
N PRO A 35 -10.75 15.63 -59.35
CA PRO A 35 -9.70 14.57 -59.26
C PRO A 35 -8.37 15.02 -59.96
N THR A 36 -7.25 14.28 -60.06
CA THR A 36 -6.88 13.23 -61.04
C THR A 36 -5.35 13.04 -61.05
N THR A 37 -4.86 11.79 -61.26
CA THR A 37 -3.61 11.37 -61.98
C THR A 37 -2.25 11.92 -61.48
N ASN A 38 -1.08 11.27 -61.56
CA ASN A 38 -0.58 10.14 -62.33
C ASN A 38 0.81 9.73 -61.74
N GLU A 39 1.21 8.50 -62.06
CA GLU A 39 2.59 8.08 -62.40
C GLU A 39 3.70 8.03 -61.32
N ALA A 40 4.18 6.79 -61.10
CA ALA A 40 5.54 6.47 -60.71
C ALA A 40 6.52 6.74 -61.88
N PRO A 41 7.86 6.82 -61.65
CA PRO A 41 8.64 5.58 -61.78
C PRO A 41 9.93 5.46 -60.94
N THR A 42 10.26 4.19 -60.64
CA THR A 42 11.55 3.48 -60.58
C THR A 42 12.91 4.17 -60.33
N SER A 43 13.72 3.57 -59.44
CA SER A 43 15.11 3.07 -59.61
C SER A 43 15.81 3.08 -58.23
N SER A 44 16.10 1.93 -57.61
CA SER A 44 17.29 1.06 -57.74
C SER A 44 18.61 1.76 -57.40
N GLU A 45 19.21 1.41 -56.26
CA GLU A 45 20.66 1.18 -56.14
C GLU A 45 21.03 0.51 -54.81
N THR A 46 21.53 -0.72 -54.91
CA THR A 46 22.40 -1.39 -53.94
C THR A 46 23.85 -1.00 -54.17
N PRO A 47 24.70 -1.04 -53.14
CA PRO A 47 26.02 -1.65 -53.30
C PRO A 47 26.33 -2.77 -52.30
N LYS A 48 27.23 -3.64 -52.77
CA LYS A 48 27.70 -4.93 -52.25
C LYS A 48 28.91 -4.78 -51.29
N PRO A 49 29.41 -5.88 -50.68
CA PRO A 49 30.06 -5.94 -49.37
C PRO A 49 31.60 -6.00 -49.39
N ALA A 50 32.23 -5.68 -48.25
CA ALA A 50 33.59 -6.05 -47.85
C ALA A 50 33.65 -5.94 -46.31
N GLU A 51 34.42 -6.67 -45.51
CA GLU A 51 35.31 -7.82 -45.65
C GLU A 51 35.42 -8.40 -44.23
N GLN A 52 35.54 -9.72 -44.10
CA GLN A 52 35.76 -10.39 -42.81
C GLN A 52 37.23 -10.23 -42.39
N SER A 53 37.47 -9.72 -41.18
CA SER A 53 38.67 -10.06 -40.41
C SER A 53 38.25 -10.58 -39.04
N ALA A 54 38.72 -11.79 -38.73
CA ALA A 54 38.54 -12.41 -37.43
C ALA A 54 39.47 -11.73 -36.43
N ASN A 55 38.93 -11.28 -35.31
CA ASN A 55 39.73 -10.99 -34.13
C ASN A 55 38.97 -11.39 -32.86
N THR A 56 39.55 -12.34 -32.15
CA THR A 56 39.15 -12.81 -30.83
C THR A 56 39.28 -11.67 -29.81
N ALA A 57 38.17 -11.22 -29.24
CA ALA A 57 38.16 -10.27 -28.13
C ALA A 57 37.48 -10.87 -26.90
N GLN A 58 38.26 -11.00 -25.82
CA GLN A 58 37.79 -11.18 -24.45
C GLN A 58 37.10 -9.88 -23.96
N PRO A 59 36.10 -9.94 -23.07
CA PRO A 59 35.46 -8.74 -22.56
C PRO A 59 36.29 -8.12 -21.42
N THR A 60 37.02 -7.06 -21.70
CA THR A 60 37.42 -6.04 -20.72
C THR A 60 36.54 -4.81 -20.91
N LEU A 61 35.55 -4.62 -20.04
CA LEU A 61 34.71 -3.43 -20.03
C LEU A 61 34.51 -2.95 -18.60
N GLY A 62 35.00 -1.76 -18.27
CA GLY A 62 34.73 -1.15 -16.96
C GLY A 62 35.69 -0.05 -16.52
N ALA A 63 36.05 0.90 -17.39
CA ALA A 63 36.69 2.14 -16.92
C ALA A 63 36.58 3.31 -17.92
N GLU A 64 36.52 3.06 -19.24
CA GLU A 64 36.69 4.16 -20.21
C GLU A 64 35.44 4.97 -20.57
N VAL A 65 34.25 4.61 -20.07
CA VAL A 65 33.01 5.35 -20.40
C VAL A 65 32.88 6.65 -19.59
N PHE A 66 33.65 6.84 -18.51
CA PHE A 66 33.45 7.98 -17.60
C PHE A 66 34.17 9.28 -18.00
N CYS A 67 35.17 9.24 -18.88
CA CYS A 67 35.93 10.46 -19.22
C CYS A 67 35.34 11.31 -20.36
N LYS A 68 34.34 10.83 -21.11
CA LYS A 68 33.76 11.60 -22.23
C LYS A 68 32.56 12.48 -21.86
N ALA A 69 31.91 12.26 -20.73
CA ALA A 69 30.76 13.08 -20.31
C ALA A 69 31.14 14.41 -19.62
N ALA A 70 32.42 14.61 -19.29
CA ALA A 70 32.92 15.78 -18.55
C ALA A 70 33.67 16.82 -19.42
N GLN A 71 33.87 16.56 -20.71
CA GLN A 71 34.47 17.55 -21.62
C GLN A 71 33.39 18.52 -22.10
N GLY A 72 33.21 19.64 -21.37
CA GLY A 72 32.48 20.81 -21.88
C GLY A 72 31.48 21.47 -20.94
N ARG A 73 31.40 21.09 -19.66
CA ARG A 73 30.62 21.86 -18.68
C ARG A 73 31.51 22.29 -17.53
N ASP A 74 31.67 23.61 -17.42
CA ASP A 74 32.31 24.25 -16.29
C ASP A 74 31.42 24.03 -15.06
N LEU A 75 31.79 23.05 -14.22
CA LEU A 75 31.17 22.79 -12.92
C LEU A 75 32.13 23.36 -11.85
N PRO A 76 31.87 24.57 -11.32
CA PRO A 76 32.71 25.14 -10.28
C PRO A 76 32.47 24.34 -9.00
N GLY A 77 33.43 23.50 -8.60
CA GLY A 77 33.49 22.98 -7.24
C GLY A 77 33.65 21.47 -7.05
N VAL A 78 33.89 20.67 -8.09
CA VAL A 78 34.14 19.23 -7.90
C VAL A 78 35.41 18.81 -8.62
N VAL A 79 36.57 18.95 -7.95
CA VAL A 79 37.73 18.03 -7.97
C VAL A 79 38.72 18.57 -6.95
N ARG A 80 38.73 18.04 -5.72
CA ARG A 80 39.91 18.07 -4.81
C ARG A 80 39.64 17.24 -3.54
N LEU A 81 39.41 15.95 -3.69
CA LEU A 81 39.64 15.02 -2.57
C LEU A 81 40.05 13.61 -3.03
N ILE A 82 40.89 13.54 -4.07
CA ILE A 82 41.61 12.31 -4.43
C ILE A 82 43.08 12.69 -4.61
N ARG A 83 43.75 13.10 -3.52
CA ARG A 83 45.21 13.25 -3.49
C ARG A 83 45.84 13.33 -2.09
N ALA A 84 45.13 12.93 -1.04
CA ALA A 84 45.61 13.08 0.34
C ALA A 84 45.78 11.77 1.12
N LEU A 85 45.66 10.61 0.48
CA LEU A 85 45.89 9.32 1.16
C LEU A 85 46.70 8.40 0.23
N GLU A 86 48.02 8.51 0.32
CA GLU A 86 48.91 7.42 -0.08
C GLU A 86 48.67 6.28 0.92
N TRP A 87 48.11 5.14 0.49
CA TRP A 87 48.22 3.89 1.26
C TRP A 87 48.47 2.69 0.35
N ASP A 88 49.36 1.86 0.84
CA ASP A 88 49.98 0.71 0.18
C ASP A 88 49.19 -0.58 0.43
N ASP A 89 49.30 -1.47 -0.55
CA ASP A 89 49.01 -2.91 -0.61
C ASP A 89 47.57 -3.50 -0.53
N LYS A 90 47.15 -3.96 -1.71
CA LYS A 90 46.52 -5.26 -2.07
C LYS A 90 45.47 -5.85 -1.11
N ARG A 91 44.20 -5.52 -1.36
CA ARG A 91 43.01 -6.39 -1.51
C ARG A 91 41.73 -5.62 -1.15
N VAL A 92 41.18 -4.85 -2.09
CA VAL A 92 39.81 -4.33 -1.95
C VAL A 92 39.17 -4.28 -3.34
N GLY A 93 38.05 -5.01 -3.52
CA GLY A 93 37.15 -4.82 -4.64
C GLY A 93 36.22 -3.64 -4.32
N TYR A 94 36.21 -2.63 -5.18
CA TYR A 94 35.40 -1.41 -4.99
C TYR A 94 33.96 -1.65 -5.45
N ILE A 95 32.99 -1.31 -4.60
CA ILE A 95 31.60 -1.07 -5.01
C ILE A 95 31.31 0.41 -4.79
N ALA A 96 31.45 1.21 -5.84
CA ALA A 96 30.90 2.56 -5.88
C ALA A 96 29.47 2.48 -6.40
N LYS A 97 28.49 2.98 -5.63
CA LYS A 97 27.10 3.09 -6.06
C LYS A 97 26.73 4.57 -6.10
N SER A 98 26.47 5.10 -7.30
CA SER A 98 25.99 6.48 -7.43
C SER A 98 24.48 6.52 -7.13
N LEU A 99 24.06 7.43 -6.26
CA LEU A 99 22.68 7.87 -6.21
C LEU A 99 22.59 9.20 -6.97
N ALA A 100 21.95 9.15 -8.14
CA ALA A 100 21.47 10.36 -8.79
C ALA A 100 20.25 10.85 -8.01
N LEU A 101 20.38 12.00 -7.34
CA LEU A 101 19.28 12.68 -6.65
C LEU A 101 18.89 13.90 -7.49
N ASN A 102 17.65 14.37 -7.33
CA ASN A 102 17.05 15.35 -8.25
C ASN A 102 17.82 16.68 -8.37
N ASN A 103 18.71 17.01 -7.40
CA ASN A 103 19.50 18.24 -7.37
C ASN A 103 21.02 18.02 -7.13
N GLY A 104 21.54 16.80 -7.26
CA GLY A 104 22.95 16.51 -7.06
C GLY A 104 23.25 15.01 -6.96
N THR A 105 24.52 14.64 -7.06
CA THR A 105 24.94 13.24 -6.92
C THR A 105 25.51 13.03 -5.52
N ALA A 106 24.94 12.09 -4.76
CA ALA A 106 25.55 11.61 -3.53
C ALA A 106 26.34 10.33 -3.85
N PHE A 107 27.60 10.31 -3.43
CA PHE A 107 28.44 9.13 -3.51
C PHE A 107 28.64 8.55 -2.11
N VAL A 108 28.28 7.28 -1.96
CA VAL A 108 28.66 6.49 -0.79
C VAL A 108 29.72 5.51 -1.28
N GLU A 109 30.95 5.74 -0.84
CA GLU A 109 32.05 4.83 -1.09
C GLU A 109 32.29 4.02 0.17
N VAL A 110 32.10 2.70 0.07
CA VAL A 110 32.34 1.77 1.18
C VAL A 110 33.61 1.01 0.86
N TRP A 111 34.59 1.05 1.76
CA TRP A 111 35.82 0.27 1.64
C TRP A 111 36.10 -0.53 2.90
N LYS A 112 36.90 -1.58 2.73
CA LYS A 112 37.26 -2.51 3.79
C LYS A 112 38.72 -2.30 4.17
N LYS A 113 39.00 -2.11 5.46
CA LYS A 113 40.37 -2.10 5.99
C LYS A 113 40.46 -3.11 7.13
N GLY A 114 41.03 -4.28 6.85
CA GLY A 114 40.99 -5.42 7.78
C GLY A 114 39.57 -5.99 7.95
N ASP A 115 39.13 -6.21 9.19
CA ASP A 115 37.79 -6.73 9.51
C ASP A 115 36.70 -5.63 9.68
N ALA A 116 37.10 -4.37 9.51
CA ALA A 116 36.24 -3.20 9.65
C ALA A 116 35.84 -2.62 8.29
N ASP A 117 34.55 -2.29 8.16
CA ASP A 117 33.98 -1.61 7.01
C ASP A 117 33.92 -0.10 7.30
N PHE A 118 34.35 0.70 6.33
CA PHE A 118 34.37 2.16 6.42
C PHE A 118 33.53 2.76 5.29
N ALA A 119 32.76 3.80 5.58
CA ALA A 119 32.00 4.55 4.57
C ALA A 119 32.46 6.01 4.54
N ALA A 120 32.74 6.54 3.35
CA ALA A 120 32.94 7.97 3.12
C ALA A 120 31.81 8.56 2.28
N PHE A 121 31.42 9.78 2.66
CA PHE A 121 30.39 10.57 2.00
C PHE A 121 31.03 11.67 1.19
N VAL A 122 30.68 11.75 -0.09
CA VAL A 122 30.80 12.99 -0.86
C VAL A 122 29.37 13.47 -1.10
N LEU A 123 28.95 14.45 -0.31
CA LEU A 123 27.70 15.18 -0.51
C LEU A 123 28.00 16.40 -1.37
N ALA A 124 27.38 16.48 -2.54
CA ALA A 124 27.41 17.71 -3.32
C ALA A 124 26.59 18.80 -2.61
N ASN A 125 27.00 20.06 -2.74
CA ASN A 125 26.21 21.20 -2.24
C ASN A 125 24.81 21.20 -2.88
N GLY A 126 23.76 21.46 -2.08
CA GLY A 126 22.38 21.60 -2.58
C GLY A 126 21.45 20.39 -2.41
N ILE A 127 21.79 19.43 -1.55
CA ILE A 127 20.93 18.28 -1.22
C ILE A 127 19.71 18.75 -0.40
N SER A 128 18.51 18.29 -0.78
CA SER A 128 17.29 18.60 -0.03
C SER A 128 17.25 17.85 1.31
N GLU A 129 16.57 18.39 2.32
CA GLU A 129 16.40 17.74 3.64
C GLU A 129 15.88 16.29 3.53
N SER A 130 14.96 16.04 2.58
CA SER A 130 14.42 14.71 2.33
C SER A 130 15.41 13.73 1.71
N ASP A 131 16.33 14.23 0.88
CA ASP A 131 17.38 13.40 0.25
C ASP A 131 18.51 13.08 1.23
N LEU A 132 18.76 13.99 2.17
CA LEU A 132 19.69 13.82 3.28
C LEU A 132 19.17 12.80 4.31
N GLN A 133 17.87 12.81 4.58
CA GLN A 133 17.19 11.78 5.38
C GLN A 133 17.33 10.39 4.75
N ARG A 134 17.12 10.27 3.44
CA ARG A 134 17.34 9.00 2.71
C ARG A 134 18.79 8.54 2.82
N ALA A 135 19.76 9.42 2.57
CA ALA A 135 21.17 9.09 2.68
C ALA A 135 21.52 8.58 4.08
N THR A 136 21.06 9.26 5.12
CA THR A 136 21.25 8.91 6.54
C THR A 136 20.66 7.55 6.90
N GLY A 137 19.45 7.24 6.40
CA GLY A 137 18.79 5.94 6.59
C GLY A 137 19.61 4.78 6.01
N TYR A 138 20.31 4.98 4.88
CA TYR A 138 21.23 4.00 4.31
C TYR A 138 22.50 3.78 5.14
N VAL A 139 23.01 4.81 5.85
CA VAL A 139 24.26 4.71 6.61
C VAL A 139 24.09 3.87 7.86
N LEU A 140 23.01 4.11 8.58
CA LEU A 140 22.74 3.46 9.86
C LEU A 140 22.42 1.95 9.67
N MET A 141 22.25 1.46 8.44
CA MET A 141 22.04 0.04 8.15
C MET A 141 23.30 -0.83 8.22
N PHE A 142 24.48 -0.24 8.16
CA PHE A 142 25.70 -1.01 8.22
C PHE A 142 26.06 -1.24 9.68
N GLU A 143 25.91 -2.48 10.16
CA GLU A 143 26.16 -2.91 11.56
C GLU A 143 27.57 -2.57 12.10
N LYS A 144 28.50 -2.16 11.24
CA LYS A 144 29.91 -1.93 11.57
C LYS A 144 30.39 -0.49 11.43
N VAL A 145 29.51 0.45 11.10
CA VAL A 145 29.91 1.86 10.98
C VAL A 145 29.85 2.51 12.37
N ASP A 146 30.97 3.09 12.80
CA ASP A 146 31.05 3.82 14.07
C ASP A 146 30.03 4.97 14.09
N ALA A 147 28.99 4.80 14.90
CA ALA A 147 27.89 5.74 15.03
C ALA A 147 28.37 7.15 15.41
N ALA A 148 29.49 7.28 16.14
CA ALA A 148 30.04 8.58 16.53
C ALA A 148 30.56 9.37 15.31
N ILE A 149 31.18 8.69 14.35
CA ILE A 149 31.72 9.30 13.12
C ILE A 149 30.58 9.78 12.21
N VAL A 150 29.55 8.95 12.06
CA VAL A 150 28.35 9.28 11.25
C VAL A 150 27.60 10.44 11.86
N THR A 151 27.40 10.42 13.18
CA THR A 151 26.70 11.47 13.93
C THR A 151 27.45 12.80 13.85
N ALA A 152 28.78 12.81 14.01
CA ALA A 152 29.58 14.03 13.91
C ALA A 152 29.54 14.64 12.50
N LYS A 153 29.62 13.82 11.45
CA LYS A 153 29.52 14.33 10.07
C LYS A 153 28.12 14.82 9.74
N LEU A 154 27.08 14.08 10.14
CA LEU A 154 25.70 14.51 9.93
C LEU A 154 25.41 15.82 10.66
N LYS A 155 25.93 15.99 11.88
CA LYS A 155 25.85 17.25 12.64
C LYS A 155 26.43 18.42 11.85
N ASP A 156 27.59 18.23 11.21
CA ASP A 156 28.23 19.27 10.41
C ASP A 156 27.45 19.62 9.13
N ILE A 157 26.68 18.67 8.58
CA ILE A 157 25.91 18.84 7.34
C ILE A 157 24.53 19.45 7.60
N VAL A 158 23.81 18.90 8.58
CA VAL A 158 22.38 19.20 8.80
C VAL A 158 22.16 20.20 9.92
N GLY A 159 23.18 20.42 10.78
CA GLY A 159 23.06 21.19 12.00
C GLY A 159 22.65 20.32 13.21
N GLU A 160 23.07 20.73 14.41
CA GLU A 160 22.79 20.00 15.66
C GLU A 160 21.28 19.84 15.91
N LYS A 161 20.48 20.87 15.60
CA LYS A 161 19.05 20.90 15.91
C LYS A 161 18.26 19.96 15.00
N GLU A 162 18.54 19.97 13.70
CA GLU A 162 17.94 19.08 12.70
C GLU A 162 18.41 17.64 12.89
N LEU A 163 19.68 17.43 13.29
CA LEU A 163 20.18 16.11 13.67
C LEU A 163 19.44 15.60 14.91
N GLN A 164 19.30 16.44 15.94
CA GLN A 164 18.51 16.08 17.11
C GLN A 164 17.06 15.78 16.75
N ALA A 165 16.46 16.50 15.80
CA ALA A 165 15.12 16.17 15.29
C ALA A 165 15.08 14.85 14.50
N LEU A 166 16.12 14.53 13.72
CA LEU A 166 16.24 13.26 12.98
C LEU A 166 16.44 12.06 13.91
N VAL A 167 17.25 12.23 14.95
CA VAL A 167 17.55 11.22 15.98
C VAL A 167 16.40 11.09 16.97
N ALA A 168 15.69 12.18 17.26
CA ALA A 168 14.48 12.17 18.09
C ALA A 168 13.24 11.68 17.33
N LYS A 169 13.27 11.63 15.98
CA LYS A 169 12.27 10.91 15.22
C LYS A 169 12.44 9.42 15.54
N PRO A 170 11.39 8.75 16.05
CA PRO A 170 11.44 7.35 16.43
C PRO A 170 11.42 6.50 15.16
N TYR A 171 12.47 6.56 14.35
CA TYR A 171 12.79 5.47 13.44
C TYR A 171 13.18 4.31 14.34
N ALA A 172 12.19 3.57 14.85
CA ALA A 172 12.33 2.50 15.81
C ALA A 172 13.14 1.36 15.18
N ARG A 173 14.45 1.57 15.12
CA ARG A 173 15.50 0.54 15.03
C ARG A 173 15.67 -0.15 16.37
N ASP A 174 15.08 0.42 17.42
CA ASP A 174 15.18 -0.10 18.76
C ASP A 174 14.40 -1.39 18.87
N VAL A 175 15.14 -2.42 19.26
CA VAL A 175 14.62 -3.66 19.83
C VAL A 175 13.47 -3.30 20.77
N VAL A 176 12.24 -3.60 20.36
CA VAL A 176 11.10 -3.45 21.27
C VAL A 176 11.34 -4.42 22.40
N ALA A 177 11.64 -3.91 23.59
CA ALA A 177 11.80 -4.71 24.78
C ALA A 177 10.44 -5.32 25.14
N LEU A 178 10.20 -6.53 24.67
CA LEU A 178 9.01 -7.27 25.00
C LEU A 178 9.07 -7.75 26.47
N PRO A 179 7.94 -7.73 27.19
CA PRO A 179 7.86 -8.38 28.49
C PRO A 179 8.31 -9.85 28.40
N GLN A 180 9.05 -10.34 29.39
CA GLN A 180 9.48 -11.75 29.40
C GLN A 180 8.27 -12.70 29.37
N ASN A 181 7.22 -12.37 30.12
CA ASN A 181 5.96 -13.10 30.13
C ASN A 181 4.87 -12.22 29.51
N ILE A 182 4.36 -12.63 28.36
CA ILE A 182 3.22 -12.00 27.70
C ILE A 182 2.01 -12.88 27.90
N ALA A 183 0.92 -12.34 28.42
CA ALA A 183 -0.30 -13.10 28.62
C ALA A 183 -0.94 -13.49 27.28
N MET A 184 -1.49 -14.69 27.21
CA MET A 184 -2.25 -15.17 26.06
C MET A 184 -3.69 -14.64 26.12
N THR A 185 -3.96 -13.51 25.45
CA THR A 185 -5.23 -12.77 25.54
C THR A 185 -6.04 -12.82 24.24
N GLY A 186 -6.03 -13.94 23.55
CA GLY A 186 -6.77 -14.11 22.31
C GLY A 186 -7.41 -15.47 22.17
N LYS A 187 -8.37 -15.55 21.24
CA LYS A 187 -9.13 -16.75 20.94
C LYS A 187 -9.32 -16.85 19.43
N LEU A 188 -8.99 -18.01 18.88
CA LEU A 188 -9.30 -18.37 17.50
C LEU A 188 -10.48 -19.32 17.49
N GLU A 189 -11.49 -19.00 16.70
CA GLU A 189 -12.68 -19.83 16.50
C GLU A 189 -12.94 -19.98 15.01
N LYS A 190 -13.57 -21.08 14.61
CA LYS A 190 -14.01 -21.28 13.23
C LYS A 190 -15.53 -21.17 13.15
N ARG A 191 -16.06 -20.32 12.27
CA ARG A 191 -17.51 -20.11 12.06
C ARG A 191 -17.80 -20.16 10.57
N ASP A 192 -18.67 -21.07 10.13
CA ASP A 192 -18.99 -21.29 8.70
C ASP A 192 -17.73 -21.31 7.79
N ASN A 193 -16.70 -22.06 8.22
CA ASN A 193 -15.39 -22.19 7.57
C ASN A 193 -14.46 -20.97 7.58
N ILE A 194 -14.86 -19.88 8.21
CA ILE A 194 -14.04 -18.67 8.32
C ILE A 194 -13.37 -18.61 9.70
N ASP A 195 -12.09 -18.26 9.69
CA ASP A 195 -11.34 -18.04 10.90
C ASP A 195 -11.75 -16.71 11.53
N PHE A 196 -12.06 -16.78 12.82
CA PHE A 196 -12.49 -15.67 13.65
C PHE A 196 -11.51 -15.52 14.81
N LEU A 197 -10.66 -14.50 14.76
CA LEU A 197 -9.68 -14.20 15.80
C LEU A 197 -10.17 -13.03 16.65
N THR A 198 -10.15 -13.19 17.97
CA THR A 198 -10.27 -12.09 18.92
C THR A 198 -8.93 -11.89 19.62
N VAL A 199 -8.48 -10.64 19.72
CA VAL A 199 -7.28 -10.27 20.48
C VAL A 199 -7.60 -9.08 21.39
N LYS A 200 -7.21 -9.15 22.68
CA LYS A 200 -7.48 -8.09 23.66
C LYS A 200 -6.25 -7.68 24.47
N GLY A 201 -6.30 -6.49 25.07
CA GLY A 201 -5.27 -6.00 25.99
C GLY A 201 -4.22 -5.12 25.32
N SER A 202 -3.01 -5.14 25.85
CA SER A 202 -1.86 -4.36 25.35
C SER A 202 -1.43 -4.81 23.95
N ALA A 203 -0.65 -3.95 23.27
CA ALA A 203 -0.08 -4.29 21.96
C ALA A 203 0.71 -5.60 21.98
N ALA A 204 1.52 -5.83 23.02
CA ALA A 204 2.29 -7.06 23.17
C ALA A 204 1.39 -8.30 23.30
N GLU A 205 0.35 -8.23 24.13
CA GLU A 205 -0.56 -9.36 24.34
C GLU A 205 -1.36 -9.70 23.07
N ARG A 206 -1.89 -8.68 22.38
CA ARG A 206 -2.60 -8.87 21.10
C ARG A 206 -1.70 -9.46 20.03
N GLY A 207 -0.49 -8.92 19.89
CA GLY A 207 0.51 -9.38 18.92
C GLY A 207 0.89 -10.83 19.16
N TYR A 208 1.29 -11.14 20.40
CA TYR A 208 1.65 -12.49 20.82
C TYR A 208 0.51 -13.48 20.57
N ALA A 209 -0.72 -13.12 20.92
CA ALA A 209 -1.89 -13.93 20.67
C ALA A 209 -2.12 -14.21 19.18
N HIS A 210 -1.99 -13.18 18.33
CA HIS A 210 -2.13 -13.31 16.89
C HIS A 210 -1.06 -14.28 16.33
N GLY A 211 0.21 -14.10 16.71
CA GLY A 211 1.31 -14.96 16.28
C GLY A 211 1.19 -16.40 16.77
N LYS A 212 0.77 -16.60 18.03
CA LYS A 212 0.56 -17.93 18.62
C LYS A 212 -0.57 -18.71 17.96
N LEU A 213 -1.68 -18.04 17.67
CA LEU A 213 -2.88 -18.72 17.18
C LEU A 213 -2.89 -18.92 15.66
N LEU A 214 -2.23 -18.04 14.91
CA LEU A 214 -2.23 -18.07 13.44
C LEU A 214 -0.84 -18.20 12.81
N GLY A 215 0.20 -18.54 13.60
CA GLY A 215 1.59 -18.49 13.15
C GLY A 215 1.85 -19.19 11.81
N SER A 216 1.35 -20.41 11.62
CA SER A 216 1.51 -21.14 10.35
C SER A 216 0.83 -20.44 9.16
N SER A 217 -0.34 -19.85 9.35
CA SER A 217 -1.06 -19.10 8.31
C SER A 217 -0.32 -17.81 7.97
N ILE A 218 0.21 -17.11 8.98
CA ILE A 218 1.01 -15.89 8.80
C ILE A 218 2.27 -16.21 7.99
N VAL A 219 3.02 -17.26 8.37
CA VAL A 219 4.24 -17.68 7.67
C VAL A 219 3.96 -18.02 6.21
N LYS A 220 2.87 -18.76 5.92
CA LYS A 220 2.46 -19.09 4.55
C LYS A 220 2.14 -17.84 3.72
N LEU A 221 1.38 -16.90 4.29
CA LEU A 221 1.07 -15.65 3.60
C LEU A 221 2.31 -14.79 3.35
N LEU A 222 3.21 -14.67 4.33
CA LEU A 222 4.48 -13.95 4.15
C LEU A 222 5.34 -14.57 3.04
N GLN A 223 5.49 -15.89 3.05
CA GLN A 223 6.19 -16.62 2.01
C GLN A 223 5.56 -16.41 0.64
N GLN A 224 4.23 -16.42 0.57
CA GLN A 224 3.54 -16.22 -0.70
C GLN A 224 3.70 -14.79 -1.18
N VAL A 225 3.39 -13.80 -0.35
CA VAL A 225 3.58 -12.38 -0.64
C VAL A 225 4.99 -12.17 -1.19
N SER A 226 6.05 -12.66 -0.50
CA SER A 226 7.47 -12.54 -0.90
C SER A 226 7.82 -13.04 -2.32
N LYS A 227 7.02 -13.96 -2.87
CA LYS A 227 7.28 -14.64 -4.15
C LYS A 227 6.39 -14.17 -5.29
N ASP A 228 5.24 -13.58 -4.99
CA ASP A 228 4.14 -13.47 -5.96
C ASP A 228 4.07 -12.15 -6.74
N LEU A 229 3.04 -12.08 -7.59
CA LEU A 229 2.64 -10.94 -8.42
C LEU A 229 2.63 -9.59 -7.68
N VAL A 230 2.44 -9.61 -6.36
CA VAL A 230 2.58 -8.44 -5.47
C VAL A 230 3.85 -7.65 -5.80
N TYR A 231 5.01 -8.32 -5.92
CA TYR A 231 6.28 -7.66 -6.21
C TYR A 231 6.48 -7.33 -7.68
N LEU A 232 5.93 -8.13 -8.60
CA LEU A 232 5.89 -7.76 -10.02
C LEU A 232 5.12 -6.46 -10.25
N MET A 233 4.10 -6.20 -9.42
CA MET A 233 3.20 -5.05 -9.51
C MET A 233 3.55 -3.91 -8.54
N SER A 234 4.58 -4.08 -7.69
CA SER A 234 5.04 -3.10 -6.68
C SER A 234 5.82 -1.93 -7.30
N ALA A 235 5.34 -1.38 -8.41
CA ALA A 235 6.03 -0.34 -9.20
C ALA A 235 7.49 -0.71 -9.55
N GLY A 236 7.74 -1.99 -9.83
CA GLY A 236 9.06 -2.51 -10.21
C GLY A 236 10.03 -2.75 -9.04
N LYS A 237 9.55 -2.74 -7.79
CA LYS A 237 10.36 -3.07 -6.61
C LYS A 237 10.32 -4.56 -6.29
N ASN A 238 11.47 -5.17 -6.05
CA ASN A 238 11.54 -6.51 -5.49
C ASN A 238 11.30 -6.50 -3.98
N TYR A 239 11.13 -7.69 -3.39
CA TYR A 239 10.81 -7.80 -1.97
C TYR A 239 11.86 -7.17 -1.05
N GLU A 240 13.14 -7.40 -1.31
CA GLU A 240 14.21 -6.84 -0.48
C GLU A 240 14.24 -5.30 -0.55
N GLN A 241 13.92 -4.71 -1.71
CA GLN A 241 13.73 -3.26 -1.82
C GLN A 241 12.54 -2.74 -1.02
N ILE A 242 11.48 -3.52 -0.87
CA ILE A 242 10.34 -3.15 -0.01
C ILE A 242 10.68 -3.28 1.46
N ARG A 243 11.39 -4.34 1.86
CA ARG A 243 11.97 -4.46 3.21
C ARG A 243 12.85 -3.25 3.50
N VAL A 244 13.60 -2.77 2.49
CA VAL A 244 14.44 -1.58 2.62
C VAL A 244 13.67 -0.31 3.00
N LEU A 245 12.45 -0.19 2.49
CA LEU A 245 11.63 0.99 2.71
C LEU A 245 11.02 1.04 4.11
N GLN A 246 10.90 -0.10 4.80
CA GLN A 246 10.30 -0.16 6.14
C GLN A 246 11.11 0.63 7.17
N TYR A 247 12.43 0.74 7.01
CA TYR A 247 13.29 1.49 7.93
C TYR A 247 13.79 2.82 7.36
N THR A 248 13.64 3.07 6.06
CA THR A 248 14.07 4.33 5.44
C THR A 248 12.94 5.31 5.19
N SER A 249 11.70 4.82 5.10
CA SER A 249 10.57 5.61 4.60
C SER A 249 9.35 5.54 5.50
N PHE A 250 9.06 4.38 6.11
CA PHE A 250 7.88 4.23 6.96
C PHE A 250 8.16 4.51 8.44
N ASP A 251 7.21 5.18 9.08
CA ASP A 251 7.13 5.34 10.52
C ASP A 251 6.05 4.41 11.07
N PHE A 252 6.41 3.73 12.15
CA PHE A 252 5.52 2.86 12.91
C PHE A 252 5.48 3.38 14.34
N THR A 253 4.30 3.43 14.93
CA THR A 253 4.15 3.77 16.35
C THR A 253 4.76 2.68 17.23
N ALA A 254 5.09 3.04 18.47
CA ALA A 254 5.59 2.07 19.45
C ALA A 254 4.62 0.90 19.67
N ASP A 255 3.31 1.16 19.67
CA ASP A 255 2.28 0.13 19.80
C ASP A 255 2.28 -0.83 18.60
N GLU A 256 2.37 -0.33 17.37
CA GLU A 256 2.40 -1.16 16.16
C GLU A 256 3.68 -2.02 16.11
N MET A 257 4.83 -1.43 16.43
CA MET A 257 6.09 -2.15 16.53
C MET A 257 6.03 -3.23 17.61
N THR A 258 5.44 -2.92 18.77
CA THR A 258 5.27 -3.89 19.87
C THR A 258 4.35 -5.03 19.48
N GLU A 259 3.24 -4.74 18.80
CA GLU A 259 2.29 -5.75 18.34
C GLU A 259 2.94 -6.68 17.30
N MET A 260 3.68 -6.15 16.32
CA MET A 260 4.39 -6.97 15.33
C MET A 260 5.56 -7.75 15.94
N ALA A 261 6.33 -7.17 16.86
CA ALA A 261 7.42 -7.88 17.54
C ALA A 261 6.90 -9.02 18.41
N ALA A 262 5.82 -8.80 19.16
CA ALA A 262 5.20 -9.85 19.94
C ALA A 262 4.56 -10.93 19.06
N MET A 263 4.01 -10.54 17.91
CA MET A 263 3.53 -11.48 16.89
C MET A 263 4.65 -12.37 16.37
N LEU A 264 5.82 -11.79 16.04
CA LEU A 264 6.99 -12.58 15.66
C LEU A 264 7.32 -13.60 16.75
N ARG A 265 7.44 -13.19 18.01
CA ARG A 265 7.68 -14.12 19.12
C ARG A 265 6.64 -15.24 19.18
N GLY A 266 5.35 -14.93 19.02
CA GLY A 266 4.29 -15.93 18.96
C GLY A 266 4.46 -16.94 17.82
N ILE A 267 4.89 -16.47 16.65
CA ILE A 267 5.23 -17.31 15.50
C ILE A 267 6.42 -18.21 15.84
N GLU A 268 7.51 -17.66 16.37
CA GLU A 268 8.74 -18.41 16.66
C GLU A 268 8.52 -19.53 17.68
N GLU A 269 7.66 -19.30 18.67
CA GLU A 269 7.34 -20.30 19.68
C GLU A 269 6.29 -21.33 19.23
N THR A 270 5.72 -21.23 18.02
CA THR A 270 4.64 -22.12 17.54
C THR A 270 4.98 -22.81 16.23
N VAL A 271 5.68 -22.12 15.33
CA VAL A 271 6.02 -22.62 14.00
C VAL A 271 7.44 -23.21 14.04
N PRO A 272 7.63 -24.46 13.59
CA PRO A 272 8.96 -25.07 13.55
C PRO A 272 9.98 -24.23 12.77
N GLU A 273 11.23 -24.23 13.24
CA GLU A 273 12.29 -23.42 12.65
C GLU A 273 12.49 -23.66 11.14
N ALA A 274 12.34 -24.90 10.71
CA ALA A 274 12.47 -25.29 9.31
C ALA A 274 11.41 -24.63 8.39
N GLU A 275 10.25 -24.26 8.93
CA GLU A 275 9.12 -23.72 8.17
C GLU A 275 9.08 -22.18 8.15
N ARG A 276 9.67 -21.52 9.14
CA ARG A 276 9.65 -20.04 9.32
C ARG A 276 10.72 -19.31 8.48
N LYS A 277 10.82 -19.64 7.19
CA LYS A 277 11.83 -19.07 6.28
C LYS A 277 11.23 -18.42 5.04
N ILE A 278 11.88 -17.36 4.56
CA ILE A 278 11.68 -16.82 3.21
C ILE A 278 12.99 -16.96 2.45
N GLY A 279 13.01 -17.80 1.41
CA GLY A 279 14.26 -18.24 0.81
C GLY A 279 15.13 -18.96 1.86
N ASP A 280 16.37 -18.51 2.01
CA ASP A 280 17.33 -19.12 2.95
C ASP A 280 17.39 -18.44 4.32
N ARG A 281 16.67 -17.33 4.51
CA ARG A 281 16.66 -16.55 5.76
C ARG A 281 15.42 -16.83 6.60
N PHE A 282 15.54 -16.68 7.91
CA PHE A 282 14.39 -16.69 8.80
C PHE A 282 13.52 -15.45 8.59
N ILE A 283 12.23 -15.62 8.89
CA ILE A 283 11.28 -14.51 8.97
C ILE A 283 11.67 -13.62 10.15
N ASP A 284 11.68 -12.31 9.94
CA ASP A 284 11.97 -11.31 10.96
C ASP A 284 10.89 -10.22 11.04
N LEU A 285 11.09 -9.24 11.94
CA LEU A 285 10.14 -8.15 12.16
C LEU A 285 9.93 -7.31 10.90
N VAL A 286 10.96 -7.16 10.07
CA VAL A 286 10.88 -6.37 8.83
C VAL A 286 9.96 -7.04 7.82
N ASP A 287 9.85 -8.36 7.83
CA ASP A 287 8.87 -9.07 7.00
C ASP A 287 7.43 -8.78 7.42
N LEU A 288 7.16 -8.67 8.72
CA LEU A 288 5.84 -8.28 9.24
C LEU A 288 5.50 -6.82 8.92
N GLN A 289 6.49 -5.92 9.01
CA GLN A 289 6.34 -4.52 8.57
C GLN A 289 6.04 -4.44 7.07
N ALA A 290 6.83 -5.16 6.25
CA ALA A 290 6.64 -5.22 4.81
C ALA A 290 5.26 -5.80 4.42
N CYS A 291 4.77 -6.78 5.18
CA CYS A 291 3.42 -7.31 5.01
C CYS A 291 2.34 -6.27 5.31
N ASN A 292 2.50 -5.51 6.41
CA ASN A 292 1.54 -4.48 6.80
C ASN A 292 1.56 -3.22 5.92
N THR A 293 2.57 -3.06 5.07
CA THR A 293 2.63 -2.05 4.01
C THR A 293 2.20 -2.59 2.63
N VAL A 294 1.67 -3.81 2.52
CA VAL A 294 1.29 -4.40 1.21
C VAL A 294 0.31 -3.51 0.43
N ALA A 295 -0.59 -2.83 1.14
CA ALA A 295 -1.50 -1.86 0.54
C ALA A 295 -0.77 -0.69 -0.13
N ASP A 296 0.38 -0.26 0.36
CA ASP A 296 1.14 0.86 -0.21
C ASP A 296 1.78 0.50 -1.57
N TRP A 297 2.06 -0.79 -1.78
CA TRP A 297 2.76 -1.29 -2.96
C TRP A 297 1.82 -1.81 -4.04
N VAL A 298 0.67 -2.31 -3.63
CA VAL A 298 -0.24 -3.06 -4.48
C VAL A 298 -1.58 -2.35 -4.54
N ARG A 299 -1.93 -1.87 -5.74
CA ARG A 299 -3.16 -1.10 -5.98
C ARG A 299 -4.17 -1.91 -6.78
N PHE A 300 -5.42 -2.01 -6.31
CA PHE A 300 -6.52 -2.73 -6.96
C PHE A 300 -7.88 -2.04 -6.85
N GLY A 301 -8.89 -2.70 -7.43
CA GLY A 301 -10.26 -2.22 -7.49
C GLY A 301 -10.97 -2.33 -6.15
N CYS A 302 -11.78 -1.33 -5.79
CA CYS A 302 -12.77 -1.44 -4.72
C CYS A 302 -13.98 -0.60 -5.12
N SER A 303 -15.18 -1.07 -4.83
CA SER A 303 -16.45 -0.36 -5.04
C SER A 303 -17.21 -0.31 -3.73
N SER A 304 -17.76 0.85 -3.35
CA SER A 304 -18.59 0.95 -2.15
C SER A 304 -19.65 2.04 -2.27
N CYS A 305 -20.75 1.88 -1.53
CA CYS A 305 -21.86 2.81 -1.49
C CYS A 305 -22.41 2.90 -0.06
N SER A 306 -22.57 4.12 0.45
CA SER A 306 -23.36 4.39 1.65
C SER A 306 -24.74 4.82 1.20
N ILE A 307 -25.77 4.18 1.74
CA ILE A 307 -27.17 4.37 1.38
C ILE A 307 -27.91 4.75 2.66
N PHE A 308 -28.49 5.94 2.69
CA PHE A 308 -29.09 6.52 3.89
C PHE A 308 -30.39 7.27 3.55
N GLY A 309 -30.94 7.99 4.54
CA GLY A 309 -32.13 8.81 4.37
C GLY A 309 -33.31 8.04 3.74
N LYS A 310 -33.89 8.59 2.68
CA LYS A 310 -35.06 8.02 2.00
C LYS A 310 -34.75 6.78 1.15
N LEU A 311 -33.48 6.56 0.80
CA LEU A 311 -33.05 5.40 0.02
C LEU A 311 -32.69 4.19 0.88
N ALA A 312 -32.46 4.41 2.19
CA ALA A 312 -32.06 3.38 3.12
C ALA A 312 -33.03 2.19 3.13
N PRO A 313 -32.50 0.96 3.27
CA PRO A 313 -33.29 -0.21 3.62
C PRO A 313 -34.19 -0.01 4.84
N GLU A 314 -35.20 -0.87 4.97
CA GLU A 314 -36.08 -0.88 6.14
C GLU A 314 -35.29 -1.16 7.42
N GLU A 315 -34.20 -1.92 7.27
CA GLU A 315 -33.23 -2.23 8.29
C GLU A 315 -32.38 -1.02 8.72
N GLY A 316 -32.46 0.10 8.00
CA GLY A 316 -31.78 1.36 8.31
C GLY A 316 -30.61 1.67 7.36
N PRO A 317 -29.91 2.79 7.60
CA PRO A 317 -28.76 3.19 6.78
C PRO A 317 -27.67 2.12 6.76
N VAL A 318 -27.08 1.92 5.57
CA VAL A 318 -26.13 0.83 5.31
C VAL A 318 -24.93 1.32 4.50
N VAL A 319 -23.78 0.71 4.73
CA VAL A 319 -22.58 0.82 3.91
C VAL A 319 -22.31 -0.53 3.27
N ILE A 320 -22.29 -0.58 1.95
CA ILE A 320 -21.95 -1.79 1.18
C ILE A 320 -20.62 -1.61 0.47
N ARG A 321 -19.82 -2.67 0.34
CA ARG A 321 -18.54 -2.64 -0.37
C ARG A 321 -18.16 -3.99 -0.95
N ASN A 322 -17.54 -3.97 -2.12
CA ASN A 322 -16.66 -5.00 -2.66
C ASN A 322 -15.18 -4.59 -2.50
N LEU A 323 -14.37 -5.50 -1.98
CA LEU A 323 -12.90 -5.41 -2.04
C LEU A 323 -12.40 -6.34 -3.14
N ASP A 324 -11.86 -5.76 -4.21
CA ASP A 324 -11.28 -6.51 -5.32
C ASP A 324 -9.76 -6.59 -5.14
N TYR A 325 -9.19 -7.79 -5.21
CA TYR A 325 -7.76 -7.99 -5.02
C TYR A 325 -7.25 -9.16 -5.84
N LEU A 326 -5.93 -9.36 -5.83
CA LEU A 326 -5.32 -10.50 -6.49
C LEU A 326 -5.70 -11.80 -5.80
N VAL A 327 -6.10 -12.76 -6.63
CA VAL A 327 -5.99 -14.17 -6.29
C VAL A 327 -4.54 -14.55 -6.55
N ASP A 328 -3.80 -14.80 -5.47
CA ASP A 328 -2.41 -15.23 -5.53
C ASP A 328 -2.31 -16.61 -6.20
N THR A 329 -1.11 -16.97 -6.65
CA THR A 329 -0.91 -18.21 -7.42
C THR A 329 -1.27 -19.48 -6.65
N GLN A 330 -1.27 -19.41 -5.32
CA GLN A 330 -1.67 -20.50 -4.42
C GLN A 330 -3.08 -20.33 -3.83
N GLN A 331 -3.82 -19.30 -4.25
CA GLN A 331 -5.17 -18.96 -3.76
C GLN A 331 -5.24 -18.79 -2.24
N LEU A 332 -4.14 -18.42 -1.57
CA LEU A 332 -4.12 -18.18 -0.14
C LEU A 332 -4.98 -16.96 0.28
N THR A 333 -5.12 -15.94 -0.56
CA THR A 333 -5.93 -14.75 -0.28
C THR A 333 -7.42 -15.07 -0.26
N THR A 334 -7.88 -16.07 -1.01
CA THR A 334 -9.25 -16.62 -0.94
C THR A 334 -9.37 -17.73 0.09
N ALA A 335 -8.30 -18.50 0.36
CA ALA A 335 -8.33 -19.64 1.27
C ALA A 335 -8.13 -19.28 2.76
N MET A 336 -7.59 -18.10 3.06
CA MET A 336 -7.32 -17.65 4.44
C MET A 336 -8.01 -16.31 4.79
N PRO A 337 -9.32 -16.15 4.56
CA PRO A 337 -10.04 -14.98 5.04
C PRO A 337 -10.06 -14.97 6.58
N LEU A 338 -9.91 -13.78 7.16
CA LEU A 338 -9.93 -13.59 8.60
C LEU A 338 -10.93 -12.51 8.98
N LEU A 339 -11.76 -12.82 9.97
CA LEU A 339 -12.43 -11.81 10.77
C LEU A 339 -11.66 -11.60 12.06
N LEU A 340 -11.23 -10.37 12.30
CA LEU A 340 -10.39 -10.01 13.44
C LEU A 340 -11.08 -8.96 14.30
N LEU A 341 -11.43 -9.33 15.53
CA LEU A 341 -11.90 -8.42 16.57
C LEU A 341 -10.72 -7.95 17.42
N HIS A 342 -10.36 -6.68 17.27
CA HIS A 342 -9.39 -6.01 18.12
C HIS A 342 -10.10 -5.37 19.31
N ILE A 343 -9.65 -5.67 20.52
CA ILE A 343 -10.08 -5.01 21.76
C ILE A 343 -8.85 -4.36 22.40
N PRO A 344 -8.44 -3.19 21.90
CA PRO A 344 -7.27 -2.51 22.43
C PRO A 344 -7.52 -2.03 23.87
N GLY A 345 -6.46 -2.01 24.68
CA GLY A 345 -6.48 -1.34 25.97
C GLY A 345 -6.44 0.19 25.85
N ASN A 346 -6.23 0.87 26.98
CA ASN A 346 -5.91 2.31 27.05
C ASN A 346 -7.00 3.27 26.52
N GLY A 347 -8.28 2.89 26.66
CA GLY A 347 -9.40 3.76 26.27
C GLY A 347 -9.64 3.87 24.76
N ARG A 348 -8.94 3.06 23.96
CA ARG A 348 -9.21 2.89 22.53
C ARG A 348 -10.43 2.00 22.32
N LYS A 349 -11.15 2.21 21.22
CA LYS A 349 -12.38 1.51 20.88
C LYS A 349 -12.08 0.15 20.28
N ALA A 350 -12.88 -0.85 20.65
CA ALA A 350 -12.83 -2.14 20.00
C ALA A 350 -13.37 -2.06 18.56
N TRP A 351 -12.83 -2.87 17.66
CA TRP A 351 -13.21 -2.85 16.25
C TRP A 351 -13.06 -4.21 15.58
N LEU A 352 -13.97 -4.46 14.64
CA LEU A 352 -14.02 -5.67 13.83
C LEU A 352 -13.53 -5.36 12.42
N SER A 353 -12.66 -6.22 11.89
CA SER A 353 -12.05 -6.10 10.57
C SER A 353 -12.21 -7.37 9.75
N ALA A 354 -12.45 -7.20 8.45
CA ALA A 354 -12.21 -8.24 7.46
C ALA A 354 -10.80 -8.07 6.87
N THR A 355 -9.94 -9.06 7.10
CA THR A 355 -8.49 -8.97 6.86
C THR A 355 -7.89 -10.35 6.58
N TRP A 356 -6.56 -10.46 6.66
CA TRP A 356 -5.78 -11.69 6.54
C TRP A 356 -4.84 -11.86 7.75
N PRO A 357 -4.45 -13.11 8.07
CA PRO A 357 -3.46 -13.37 9.12
C PRO A 357 -2.17 -12.54 8.97
N GLY A 358 -1.74 -11.90 10.06
CA GLY A 358 -0.52 -11.09 10.12
C GLY A 358 -0.72 -9.60 9.83
N LEU A 359 -1.88 -9.22 9.29
CA LEU A 359 -2.24 -7.83 9.07
C LEU A 359 -2.98 -7.26 10.29
N ILE A 360 -2.54 -6.10 10.77
CA ILE A 360 -3.11 -5.39 11.93
C ILE A 360 -3.68 -4.01 11.57
N GLY A 361 -3.65 -3.65 10.29
CA GLY A 361 -4.23 -2.41 9.76
C GLY A 361 -5.69 -2.58 9.32
N VAL A 362 -6.32 -1.46 8.94
CA VAL A 362 -7.71 -1.42 8.48
C VAL A 362 -7.80 -1.58 6.97
N TYR A 363 -8.63 -2.52 6.54
CA TYR A 363 -9.08 -2.67 5.16
C TYR A 363 -10.58 -2.38 5.06
N SER A 364 -11.40 -3.24 5.65
CA SER A 364 -12.85 -3.05 5.82
C SER A 364 -13.21 -3.24 7.29
N ALA A 365 -13.52 -2.15 8.00
CA ALA A 365 -13.70 -2.20 9.45
C ALA A 365 -14.86 -1.35 9.97
N MET A 366 -15.37 -1.75 11.15
CA MET A 366 -16.29 -0.97 11.97
C MET A 366 -15.93 -1.10 13.45
N ASN A 367 -15.93 0.01 14.20
CA ASN A 367 -15.78 -0.04 15.66
C ASN A 367 -17.08 -0.36 16.41
N GLU A 368 -16.96 -0.62 17.71
CA GLU A 368 -18.08 -0.94 18.59
C GLU A 368 -19.13 0.16 18.71
N GLU A 369 -18.84 1.39 18.28
CA GLU A 369 -19.81 2.48 18.27
C GLU A 369 -20.52 2.65 16.92
N GLY A 370 -20.07 1.94 15.88
CA GLY A 370 -20.63 1.97 14.53
C GLY A 370 -19.86 2.84 13.54
N VAL A 371 -18.68 3.38 13.91
CA VAL A 371 -17.84 4.14 12.98
C VAL A 371 -17.17 3.17 12.00
N VAL A 372 -17.30 3.46 10.70
CA VAL A 372 -16.85 2.62 9.59
C VAL A 372 -15.68 3.29 8.87
N MET A 373 -14.66 2.51 8.53
CA MET A 373 -13.54 2.92 7.69
C MET A 373 -13.26 1.86 6.62
N LEU A 374 -13.28 2.27 5.35
CA LEU A 374 -13.03 1.42 4.20
C LEU A 374 -11.95 2.05 3.32
N ILE A 375 -10.84 1.35 3.11
CA ILE A 375 -9.76 1.78 2.23
C ILE A 375 -10.09 1.54 0.75
N HIS A 376 -9.84 2.51 -0.11
CA HIS A 376 -9.90 2.39 -1.56
C HIS A 376 -8.62 2.98 -2.15
N ASP A 377 -8.02 2.28 -3.11
CA ASP A 377 -6.93 2.83 -3.89
C ASP A 377 -7.36 4.07 -4.68
N SER A 378 -6.54 5.11 -4.76
CA SER A 378 -6.80 6.26 -5.63
C SER A 378 -5.54 6.76 -6.37
N ASN A 379 -5.75 7.67 -7.32
CA ASN A 379 -4.67 8.24 -8.14
C ASN A 379 -3.95 9.42 -7.51
N GLY A 380 -4.12 9.67 -6.20
CA GLY A 380 -3.30 10.65 -5.51
C GLY A 380 -1.81 10.32 -5.60
N SER A 381 -1.01 11.36 -5.75
CA SER A 381 0.45 11.27 -5.86
C SER A 381 1.07 10.60 -4.62
N GLY A 382 0.49 10.85 -3.44
CA GLY A 382 1.09 10.47 -2.17
C GLY A 382 2.37 11.26 -1.91
N SER A 383 3.04 10.98 -0.81
CA SER A 383 4.38 11.48 -0.54
C SER A 383 5.45 10.48 -0.99
N ARG A 384 6.65 10.98 -1.26
CA ARG A 384 7.87 10.16 -1.43
C ARG A 384 8.92 10.51 -0.36
N HIS A 385 8.54 11.30 0.64
CA HIS A 385 9.40 11.66 1.76
C HIS A 385 9.54 10.50 2.75
N VAL A 386 10.36 10.69 3.78
CA VAL A 386 10.44 9.78 4.93
C VAL A 386 9.35 10.15 5.94
N GLY A 387 9.08 9.26 6.89
CA GLY A 387 8.06 9.46 7.90
C GLY A 387 6.65 9.15 7.42
N LEU A 388 6.54 8.16 6.52
CA LEU A 388 5.28 7.73 5.93
C LEU A 388 4.58 6.77 6.88
N VAL A 389 3.32 7.02 7.19
CA VAL A 389 2.48 6.07 7.90
C VAL A 389 1.93 5.06 6.88
N PRO A 390 2.01 3.75 7.16
CA PRO A 390 1.37 2.73 6.32
C PRO A 390 -0.09 3.09 6.08
N ARG A 391 -0.55 2.95 4.84
CA ARG A 391 -1.88 3.43 4.46
C ARG A 391 -3.02 2.76 5.24
N SER A 392 -2.81 1.53 5.69
CA SER A 392 -3.77 0.78 6.52
C SER A 392 -3.74 1.21 8.00
N PHE A 393 -2.71 1.92 8.46
CA PHE A 393 -2.50 2.30 9.86
C PHE A 393 -3.10 3.67 10.19
N GLY A 394 -3.12 4.63 9.27
CA GLY A 394 -3.85 5.89 9.46
C GLY A 394 -5.34 5.67 9.79
N PRO A 395 -6.08 4.86 9.02
CA PRO A 395 -7.46 4.49 9.34
C PRO A 395 -7.62 3.65 10.61
N ARG A 396 -6.60 2.87 11.00
CA ARG A 396 -6.58 2.17 12.28
C ARG A 396 -6.54 3.16 13.45
N ASP A 397 -5.61 4.12 13.41
CA ASP A 397 -5.55 5.19 14.41
C ASP A 397 -6.89 5.95 14.50
N ALA A 398 -7.47 6.26 13.35
CA ALA A 398 -8.75 6.94 13.26
C ALA A 398 -9.91 6.12 13.90
N ILE A 399 -10.07 4.84 13.52
CA ILE A 399 -11.20 4.02 13.98
C ILE A 399 -11.11 3.65 15.47
N GLU A 400 -9.89 3.55 16.01
CA GLU A 400 -9.65 3.25 17.42
C GLU A 400 -9.94 4.47 18.34
N ARG A 401 -9.99 5.69 17.79
CA ARG A 401 -10.16 6.94 18.55
C ARG A 401 -11.52 7.60 18.35
N THR A 402 -12.10 7.53 17.16
CA THR A 402 -13.32 8.26 16.82
C THR A 402 -14.58 7.56 17.33
N GLY A 403 -15.45 8.32 18.00
CA GLY A 403 -16.76 7.86 18.46
C GLY A 403 -17.90 8.14 17.48
N ALA A 404 -19.07 7.59 17.77
CA ALA A 404 -20.30 8.00 17.10
C ALA A 404 -20.68 9.42 17.51
N GLY A 405 -21.37 10.15 16.63
CA GLY A 405 -21.77 11.54 16.87
C GLY A 405 -21.77 12.35 15.58
N ASP A 406 -22.19 13.61 15.66
CA ASP A 406 -22.28 14.53 14.52
C ASP A 406 -20.91 14.99 13.99
N LYS A 407 -19.86 14.91 14.79
CA LYS A 407 -18.48 15.28 14.41
C LYS A 407 -17.59 14.13 13.93
N ALA A 408 -18.10 12.90 13.92
CA ALA A 408 -17.29 11.71 13.66
C ALA A 408 -16.47 11.80 12.36
N ILE A 409 -17.10 12.23 11.25
CA ILE A 409 -16.40 12.34 9.96
C ILE A 409 -15.30 13.41 9.99
N ASP A 410 -15.52 14.52 10.69
CA ASP A 410 -14.54 15.59 10.80
C ASP A 410 -13.35 15.14 11.68
N GLU A 411 -13.60 14.38 12.75
CA GLU A 411 -12.56 13.76 13.57
C GLU A 411 -11.70 12.78 12.77
N LEU A 412 -12.32 11.90 11.97
CA LEU A 412 -11.60 10.98 11.08
C LEU A 412 -10.71 11.75 10.12
N ALA A 413 -11.23 12.81 9.50
CA ALA A 413 -10.46 13.66 8.60
C ALA A 413 -9.28 14.32 9.33
N THR A 414 -9.49 14.90 10.51
CA THR A 414 -8.43 15.51 11.33
C THR A 414 -7.32 14.51 11.66
N ILE A 415 -7.67 13.27 12.03
CA ILE A 415 -6.67 12.24 12.32
C ILE A 415 -5.88 11.90 11.06
N LEU A 416 -6.55 11.66 9.92
CA LEU A 416 -5.84 11.36 8.67
C LEU A 416 -4.94 12.50 8.18
N ARG A 417 -5.32 13.76 8.40
CA ARG A 417 -4.47 14.92 8.09
C ARG A 417 -3.17 14.96 8.90
N SER A 418 -3.16 14.34 10.09
CA SER A 418 -1.95 14.24 10.91
C SER A 418 -0.95 13.20 10.41
N HIS A 419 -1.33 12.42 9.38
CA HIS A 419 -0.50 11.36 8.80
C HIS A 419 -0.06 11.76 7.39
N THR A 420 1.17 11.39 7.04
CA THR A 420 1.68 11.44 5.66
C THR A 420 1.70 10.02 5.09
N THR A 421 1.23 9.79 3.86
CA THR A 421 1.15 8.45 3.24
C THR A 421 2.03 8.32 2.02
N PHE A 422 2.43 7.09 1.69
CA PHE A 422 3.13 6.79 0.44
C PHE A 422 2.25 6.99 -0.80
N SER A 423 0.93 6.78 -0.71
CA SER A 423 0.04 6.79 -1.88
C SER A 423 -1.31 7.43 -1.62
N GLY A 424 -1.88 8.01 -2.68
CA GLY A 424 -3.27 8.47 -2.67
C GLY A 424 -4.27 7.37 -2.34
N SER A 425 -5.29 7.75 -1.59
CA SER A 425 -6.36 6.86 -1.13
C SER A 425 -7.69 7.59 -1.13
N ASN A 426 -8.77 6.82 -1.33
CA ASN A 426 -10.09 7.21 -0.88
C ASN A 426 -10.37 6.43 0.41
N PHE A 427 -10.81 7.10 1.47
CA PHE A 427 -11.39 6.41 2.63
C PHE A 427 -12.88 6.66 2.66
N HIS A 428 -13.67 5.63 2.35
CA HIS A 428 -15.12 5.70 2.52
C HIS A 428 -15.41 5.45 4.01
N CYS A 429 -16.03 6.43 4.65
CA CYS A 429 -16.35 6.40 6.06
C CYS A 429 -17.81 6.72 6.31
N ALA A 430 -18.32 6.16 7.40
CA ALA A 430 -19.66 6.44 7.88
C ALA A 430 -19.71 6.31 9.41
N ALA A 431 -20.65 6.99 10.04
CA ALA A 431 -20.86 6.90 11.48
C ALA A 431 -22.31 7.21 11.85
N PRO A 432 -22.86 6.66 12.94
CA PRO A 432 -24.12 7.13 13.49
C PRO A 432 -24.03 8.62 13.85
N ASP A 433 -25.07 9.38 13.51
CA ASP A 433 -25.11 10.84 13.72
C ASP A 433 -25.57 11.26 15.13
N GLY A 434 -25.82 10.29 16.01
CA GLY A 434 -26.37 10.50 17.36
C GLY A 434 -27.87 10.80 17.40
N LYS A 435 -28.54 10.87 16.25
CA LYS A 435 -29.96 11.22 16.08
C LYS A 435 -30.78 10.07 15.47
N GLY A 436 -30.21 8.87 15.43
CA GLY A 436 -30.81 7.68 14.83
C GLY A 436 -30.57 7.54 13.32
N GLY A 437 -29.83 8.47 12.72
CA GLY A 437 -29.38 8.44 11.34
C GLY A 437 -27.90 8.10 11.22
N MET A 438 -27.35 8.37 10.02
CA MET A 438 -25.96 8.13 9.68
C MET A 438 -25.43 9.30 8.88
N GLN A 439 -24.20 9.69 9.16
CA GLN A 439 -23.41 10.51 8.24
C GLN A 439 -22.44 9.62 7.47
N ALA A 440 -22.20 9.96 6.21
CA ALA A 440 -21.24 9.28 5.35
C ALA A 440 -20.44 10.29 4.53
N ALA A 441 -19.18 9.95 4.24
CA ALA A 441 -18.29 10.73 3.43
C ALA A 441 -17.22 9.85 2.75
N VAL A 442 -16.59 10.42 1.73
CA VAL A 442 -15.35 9.88 1.16
C VAL A 442 -14.25 10.90 1.42
N LEU A 443 -13.23 10.46 2.14
CA LEU A 443 -12.04 11.25 2.42
C LEU A 443 -11.05 11.01 1.28
N GLU A 444 -10.99 11.93 0.32
CA GLU A 444 -10.05 11.90 -0.80
C GLU A 444 -8.70 12.42 -0.29
N TYR A 445 -7.73 11.51 -0.12
CA TYR A 445 -6.53 11.71 0.68
C TYR A 445 -5.26 11.41 -0.11
N ASP A 446 -4.38 12.40 -0.28
CA ASP A 446 -3.04 12.19 -0.83
C ASP A 446 -1.91 12.46 0.17
N GLY A 447 -2.25 12.85 1.40
CA GLY A 447 -1.29 13.09 2.49
C GLY A 447 -0.25 14.15 2.16
N GLN A 448 -0.53 15.04 1.21
CA GLN A 448 0.34 16.18 0.89
C GLN A 448 -0.23 17.42 1.57
N GLU A 449 0.53 17.99 2.51
CA GLU A 449 0.15 19.18 3.31
C GLU A 449 -0.21 20.41 2.45
N LYS A 450 0.20 20.44 1.18
CA LYS A 450 0.18 21.66 0.35
C LYS A 450 -1.12 21.92 -0.41
N ASP A 451 -2.02 20.95 -0.52
CA ASP A 451 -3.34 21.13 -1.15
C ASP A 451 -4.47 20.63 -0.21
N GLU A 452 -5.37 21.54 0.20
CA GLU A 452 -6.50 21.30 1.13
C GLU A 452 -6.14 20.53 2.43
N GLU A 453 -4.96 20.79 3.00
CA GLU A 453 -4.44 20.09 4.19
C GLU A 453 -4.32 18.56 4.00
N GLY A 454 -4.19 18.06 2.76
CA GLY A 454 -3.94 16.63 2.46
C GLY A 454 -5.18 15.71 2.47
N VAL A 455 -6.32 16.14 3.03
CA VAL A 455 -7.61 15.41 3.02
C VAL A 455 -8.75 16.30 2.55
N THR A 456 -9.39 15.93 1.44
CA THR A 456 -10.65 16.54 0.97
C THR A 456 -11.83 15.70 1.40
N VAL A 457 -12.76 16.30 2.15
CA VAL A 457 -14.00 15.64 2.56
C VAL A 457 -15.03 15.79 1.45
N ARG A 458 -15.42 14.69 0.82
CA ARG A 458 -16.54 14.62 -0.13
C ARG A 458 -17.78 14.05 0.55
N ARG A 459 -18.87 14.80 0.47
CA ARG A 459 -20.20 14.42 0.99
C ARG A 459 -21.18 14.19 -0.16
N SER A 460 -22.29 13.54 0.13
CA SER A 460 -23.36 13.35 -0.86
C SER A 460 -23.83 14.70 -1.40
N GLY A 461 -24.00 14.80 -2.71
CA GLY A 461 -24.40 16.02 -3.42
C GLY A 461 -23.23 16.87 -3.91
N ASP A 462 -22.03 16.72 -3.34
CA ASP A 462 -20.84 17.49 -3.76
C ASP A 462 -20.44 17.19 -5.22
N THR A 463 -20.75 16.00 -5.72
CA THR A 463 -20.35 15.52 -7.05
C THR A 463 -21.53 15.16 -7.94
N GLY A 464 -22.71 15.71 -7.63
CA GLY A 464 -23.91 15.56 -8.45
C GLY A 464 -24.80 14.37 -8.09
N GLU A 465 -24.53 13.66 -6.99
CA GLU A 465 -25.43 12.65 -6.44
C GLU A 465 -26.83 13.26 -6.21
N LYS A 466 -27.88 12.59 -6.69
CA LYS A 466 -29.26 13.13 -6.71
C LYS A 466 -30.14 12.67 -5.55
N GLY A 467 -29.56 11.98 -4.57
CA GLY A 467 -30.29 11.40 -3.45
C GLY A 467 -29.39 11.06 -2.28
N ASP A 468 -29.96 10.39 -1.28
CA ASP A 468 -29.31 10.08 -0.01
C ASP A 468 -28.33 8.89 -0.13
N TYR A 469 -27.29 9.06 -0.94
CA TYR A 469 -26.21 8.09 -1.13
C TYR A 469 -24.87 8.76 -1.43
N ILE A 470 -23.77 8.05 -1.18
CA ILE A 470 -22.43 8.44 -1.62
C ILE A 470 -21.63 7.20 -2.04
N ILE A 471 -20.94 7.29 -3.18
CA ILE A 471 -20.18 6.18 -3.78
C ILE A 471 -18.69 6.45 -3.70
N ALA A 472 -17.89 5.43 -3.43
CA ALA A 472 -16.45 5.44 -3.67
C ALA A 472 -16.05 4.29 -4.59
N THR A 473 -15.28 4.61 -5.63
CA THR A 473 -14.45 3.63 -6.34
C THR A 473 -12.99 4.06 -6.24
N ASN A 474 -12.18 3.82 -7.27
CA ASN A 474 -10.73 4.04 -7.23
C ASN A 474 -10.28 5.32 -7.95
N HIS A 475 -10.98 6.43 -7.75
CA HIS A 475 -10.64 7.73 -8.31
C HIS A 475 -11.19 8.86 -7.46
N TYR A 476 -10.58 10.04 -7.54
CA TYR A 476 -11.10 11.23 -6.89
C TYR A 476 -12.25 11.80 -7.71
N CYS A 477 -13.35 12.10 -7.05
CA CYS A 477 -14.51 12.73 -7.68
C CYS A 477 -14.51 14.24 -7.38
N LYS A 478 -14.25 14.65 -6.12
CA LYS A 478 -14.27 16.07 -5.73
C LYS A 478 -12.98 16.80 -6.07
N ARG A 479 -11.80 16.16 -5.88
CA ARG A 479 -10.51 16.71 -6.34
C ARG A 479 -10.34 16.72 -7.86
N LYS A 480 -11.30 16.18 -8.63
CA LYS A 480 -11.31 16.13 -10.10
C LYS A 480 -10.01 15.61 -10.70
N SER A 481 -9.58 14.39 -10.32
CA SER A 481 -8.45 13.77 -11.00
C SER A 481 -8.91 13.17 -12.34
N ASP A 482 -8.44 13.70 -13.47
CA ASP A 482 -8.89 13.34 -14.83
C ASP A 482 -8.60 11.89 -15.27
N LYS A 483 -7.94 11.09 -14.45
CA LYS A 483 -7.65 9.68 -14.74
C LYS A 483 -8.17 8.85 -13.59
N GLY A 484 -9.12 7.97 -13.84
CA GLY A 484 -9.40 6.88 -12.93
C GLY A 484 -8.20 5.93 -12.85
N MET A 485 -8.00 5.23 -11.73
CA MET A 485 -6.85 4.33 -11.60
C MET A 485 -6.84 3.21 -12.65
N PHE A 486 -8.03 2.71 -12.95
CA PHE A 486 -8.26 1.68 -13.96
C PHE A 486 -9.45 2.08 -14.82
N PRO A 487 -9.50 1.72 -16.11
CA PRO A 487 -10.66 2.01 -16.97
C PRO A 487 -11.99 1.52 -16.37
N SER A 488 -11.98 0.40 -15.63
CA SER A 488 -13.17 -0.16 -14.97
C SER A 488 -13.67 0.66 -13.78
N THR A 489 -12.88 1.57 -13.21
CA THR A 489 -13.26 2.34 -12.02
C THR A 489 -14.44 3.26 -12.28
N THR A 490 -14.46 3.92 -13.43
CA THR A 490 -15.53 4.84 -13.82
C THR A 490 -16.76 4.06 -14.27
N LYS A 491 -16.58 2.89 -14.88
CA LYS A 491 -17.68 1.98 -15.23
C LYS A 491 -18.43 1.53 -13.96
N ARG A 492 -17.72 0.95 -12.98
CA ARG A 492 -18.32 0.52 -11.71
C ARG A 492 -18.97 1.67 -10.94
N TYR A 493 -18.35 2.86 -10.97
CA TYR A 493 -18.96 4.05 -10.37
C TYR A 493 -20.31 4.37 -11.02
N ARG A 494 -20.37 4.42 -12.35
CA ARG A 494 -21.59 4.69 -13.11
C ARG A 494 -22.65 3.62 -12.90
N GLU A 495 -22.26 2.36 -12.75
CA GLU A 495 -23.20 1.26 -12.48
C GLU A 495 -23.89 1.45 -11.11
N LEU A 496 -23.12 1.72 -10.05
CA LEU A 496 -23.68 2.06 -8.73
C LEU A 496 -24.53 3.33 -8.79
N GLU A 497 -24.03 4.37 -9.46
CA GLU A 497 -24.72 5.66 -9.58
C GLU A 497 -26.05 5.52 -10.32
N THR A 498 -26.09 4.74 -11.40
CA THR A 498 -27.32 4.47 -12.15
C THR A 498 -28.32 3.75 -11.26
N ALA A 499 -27.89 2.68 -10.58
CA ALA A 499 -28.74 1.90 -9.67
C ALA A 499 -29.33 2.74 -8.53
N MET A 500 -28.58 3.72 -8.01
CA MET A 500 -29.06 4.63 -6.96
C MET A 500 -29.93 5.76 -7.53
N ASN A 501 -29.58 6.33 -8.68
CA ASN A 501 -30.35 7.40 -9.33
C ASN A 501 -31.73 6.93 -9.78
N GLU A 502 -31.86 5.71 -10.30
CA GLU A 502 -33.18 5.13 -10.65
C GLU A 502 -34.09 5.01 -9.42
N ARG A 503 -33.52 4.62 -8.27
CA ARG A 503 -34.23 4.54 -7.00
C ARG A 503 -34.58 5.92 -6.44
N ALA A 504 -33.68 6.89 -6.54
CA ALA A 504 -33.94 8.28 -6.17
C ALA A 504 -35.06 8.90 -7.02
N ALA A 505 -35.02 8.70 -8.34
CA ALA A 505 -36.02 9.23 -9.26
C ALA A 505 -37.42 8.61 -9.03
N SER A 506 -37.47 7.33 -8.66
CA SER A 506 -38.71 6.63 -8.33
C SER A 506 -39.14 6.76 -6.86
N ASN A 507 -38.35 7.45 -6.02
CA ASN A 507 -38.54 7.53 -4.57
C ASN A 507 -38.72 6.15 -3.91
N THR A 508 -37.93 5.17 -4.37
CA THR A 508 -37.98 3.78 -3.90
C THR A 508 -36.78 3.46 -3.03
N ARG A 509 -37.01 2.83 -1.88
CA ARG A 509 -35.94 2.34 -1.00
C ARG A 509 -35.21 1.16 -1.62
N VAL A 510 -33.91 1.02 -1.32
CA VAL A 510 -33.18 -0.24 -1.55
C VAL A 510 -33.67 -1.26 -0.53
N LYS A 511 -33.97 -2.49 -0.93
CA LYS A 511 -34.31 -3.56 0.03
C LYS A 511 -33.05 -4.26 0.52
N ASP A 512 -33.00 -4.76 1.75
CA ASP A 512 -31.82 -5.51 2.25
C ASP A 512 -31.49 -6.71 1.36
N GLY A 513 -32.51 -7.43 0.89
CA GLY A 513 -32.34 -8.55 -0.06
C GLY A 513 -31.80 -8.15 -1.45
N GLU A 514 -31.78 -6.86 -1.80
CA GLU A 514 -31.23 -6.36 -3.08
C GLU A 514 -29.76 -5.91 -2.96
N LEU A 515 -29.21 -5.78 -1.74
CA LEU A 515 -27.87 -5.24 -1.52
C LEU A 515 -26.78 -6.10 -2.16
N ALA A 516 -26.94 -7.43 -2.14
CA ALA A 516 -26.03 -8.36 -2.82
C ALA A 516 -26.03 -8.11 -4.32
N SER A 517 -27.20 -8.04 -4.96
CA SER A 517 -27.32 -7.76 -6.40
C SER A 517 -26.74 -6.40 -6.81
N VAL A 518 -26.81 -5.38 -5.93
CA VAL A 518 -26.13 -4.09 -6.18
C VAL A 518 -24.61 -4.28 -6.23
N LEU A 519 -24.04 -5.10 -5.35
CA LEU A 519 -22.61 -5.40 -5.35
C LEU A 519 -22.19 -6.37 -6.46
N GLU A 520 -23.01 -7.35 -6.82
CA GLU A 520 -22.79 -8.25 -7.98
C GLU A 520 -22.65 -7.44 -9.27
N GLY A 521 -23.44 -6.37 -9.43
CA GLY A 521 -23.36 -5.48 -10.60
C GLY A 521 -21.99 -4.79 -10.78
N VAL A 522 -21.15 -4.76 -9.75
CA VAL A 522 -19.81 -4.15 -9.78
C VAL A 522 -18.71 -5.07 -9.27
N GLU A 523 -18.97 -6.38 -9.23
CA GLU A 523 -17.99 -7.37 -8.83
C GLU A 523 -16.92 -7.56 -9.91
N MET A 524 -15.74 -7.95 -9.45
CA MET A 524 -14.65 -8.42 -10.29
C MET A 524 -14.54 -9.94 -10.14
N ASP A 525 -14.51 -10.64 -11.28
CA ASP A 525 -14.29 -12.08 -11.38
C ASP A 525 -13.60 -12.41 -12.72
N HIS A 526 -12.37 -11.92 -12.89
CA HIS A 526 -11.66 -12.08 -14.15
C HIS A 526 -10.14 -12.20 -14.00
N GLY A 527 -9.57 -13.22 -14.63
CA GLY A 527 -8.13 -13.46 -14.66
C GLY A 527 -7.56 -13.68 -13.25
N VAL A 528 -6.67 -12.79 -12.82
CA VAL A 528 -6.02 -12.84 -11.50
C VAL A 528 -6.68 -11.95 -10.44
N VAL A 529 -7.80 -11.29 -10.76
CA VAL A 529 -8.50 -10.39 -9.83
C VAL A 529 -9.89 -10.94 -9.52
N LYS A 530 -10.22 -10.99 -8.23
CA LYS A 530 -11.54 -11.41 -7.73
C LYS A 530 -12.00 -10.47 -6.61
N THR A 531 -13.31 -10.31 -6.47
CA THR A 531 -13.95 -9.70 -5.31
C THR A 531 -13.79 -10.63 -4.10
N LEU A 532 -12.82 -10.38 -3.22
CA LEU A 532 -12.44 -11.29 -2.14
C LEU A 532 -13.37 -11.24 -0.94
N HIS A 533 -13.90 -10.06 -0.61
CA HIS A 533 -14.96 -9.94 0.37
C HIS A 533 -15.95 -8.84 0.01
N SER A 534 -17.17 -9.01 0.48
CA SER A 534 -18.26 -8.05 0.37
C SER A 534 -18.82 -7.76 1.75
N VAL A 535 -18.83 -6.49 2.17
CA VAL A 535 -19.37 -6.08 3.48
C VAL A 535 -20.69 -5.35 3.35
N TYR A 536 -21.54 -5.53 4.37
CA TYR A 536 -22.90 -4.99 4.49
C TYR A 536 -23.06 -4.46 5.91
N ILE A 537 -22.52 -3.27 6.14
CA ILE A 537 -22.38 -2.71 7.48
C ILE A 537 -23.57 -1.81 7.76
N TYR A 538 -24.22 -2.01 8.91
CA TYR A 538 -25.29 -1.17 9.41
C TYR A 538 -24.79 -0.37 10.62
N PRO A 539 -24.24 0.85 10.42
CA PRO A 539 -23.59 1.63 11.48
C PRO A 539 -24.49 1.88 12.69
N VAL A 540 -25.74 2.28 12.45
CA VAL A 540 -26.71 2.60 13.53
C VAL A 540 -27.04 1.37 14.37
N LYS A 541 -27.15 0.19 13.72
CA LYS A 541 -27.38 -1.10 14.39
C LYS A 541 -26.10 -1.76 14.89
N ARG A 542 -24.93 -1.17 14.61
CA ARG A 542 -23.60 -1.71 14.94
C ARG A 542 -23.44 -3.17 14.51
N THR A 543 -24.02 -3.49 13.35
CA THR A 543 -24.01 -4.83 12.77
C THR A 543 -23.11 -4.86 11.55
N PHE A 544 -22.10 -5.72 11.58
CA PHE A 544 -21.15 -5.95 10.50
C PHE A 544 -21.58 -7.19 9.72
N GLY A 545 -22.13 -7.00 8.52
CA GLY A 545 -22.40 -8.07 7.58
C GLY A 545 -21.19 -8.33 6.68
N ILE A 546 -20.91 -9.58 6.34
CA ILE A 546 -19.83 -9.94 5.42
C ILE A 546 -20.10 -11.25 4.69
N ALA A 547 -19.69 -11.32 3.43
CA ALA A 547 -19.49 -12.53 2.66
C ALA A 547 -18.03 -12.55 2.16
N PHE A 548 -17.43 -13.74 2.07
CA PHE A 548 -16.10 -13.95 1.51
C PHE A 548 -16.22 -14.79 0.24
N ALA A 549 -15.37 -14.52 -0.73
CA ALA A 549 -15.26 -15.36 -1.92
C ALA A 549 -14.79 -16.77 -1.58
N ASP A 550 -15.15 -17.71 -2.43
CA ASP A 550 -14.49 -19.01 -2.48
C ASP A 550 -13.63 -19.15 -3.76
N ALA A 551 -13.16 -20.37 -4.04
CA ALA A 551 -12.33 -20.66 -5.20
C ALA A 551 -13.04 -20.36 -6.54
N ASP A 552 -14.36 -20.53 -6.60
CA ASP A 552 -15.14 -20.56 -7.85
C ASP A 552 -16.14 -19.39 -7.96
N SER A 553 -16.36 -18.65 -6.87
CA SER A 553 -17.42 -17.66 -6.75
C SER A 553 -16.94 -16.39 -6.02
N PRO A 554 -17.22 -15.19 -6.58
CA PRO A 554 -16.92 -13.93 -5.92
C PRO A 554 -17.81 -13.66 -4.71
N ALA A 555 -17.30 -12.89 -3.76
CA ALA A 555 -17.93 -12.70 -2.46
C ALA A 555 -19.40 -12.23 -2.43
N PRO A 556 -19.92 -11.34 -3.30
CA PRO A 556 -21.29 -10.86 -3.15
C PRO A 556 -22.33 -11.94 -3.51
N ARG A 557 -21.91 -13.03 -4.17
CA ARG A 557 -22.75 -14.20 -4.47
C ARG A 557 -22.75 -15.23 -3.32
N GLU A 558 -21.87 -15.06 -2.35
CA GLU A 558 -21.68 -15.99 -1.23
C GLU A 558 -22.57 -15.67 -0.03
N LYS A 559 -22.70 -16.65 0.86
CA LYS A 559 -23.54 -16.52 2.06
C LYS A 559 -23.04 -15.39 2.96
N ARG A 560 -23.89 -14.38 3.13
CA ARG A 560 -23.68 -13.31 4.11
C ARG A 560 -23.82 -13.82 5.55
N MET A 561 -22.81 -13.56 6.36
CA MET A 561 -22.85 -13.62 7.82
C MET A 561 -23.10 -12.24 8.43
N SER A 562 -23.55 -12.15 9.68
CA SER A 562 -23.77 -10.88 10.36
C SER A 562 -23.39 -10.94 11.83
N PHE A 563 -22.81 -9.85 12.31
CA PHE A 563 -22.13 -9.78 13.60
C PHE A 563 -22.48 -8.47 14.32
N ASN A 564 -23.05 -8.54 15.52
CA ASN A 564 -23.23 -7.36 16.37
C ASN A 564 -21.92 -7.08 17.13
N VAL A 565 -21.23 -5.99 16.80
CA VAL A 565 -19.88 -5.72 17.32
C VAL A 565 -19.89 -5.50 18.84
N PRO A 566 -20.77 -4.67 19.43
CA PRO A 566 -20.89 -4.54 20.89
C PRO A 566 -21.11 -5.87 21.63
N ASP A 567 -21.99 -6.74 21.11
CA ASP A 567 -22.26 -8.03 21.74
C ASP A 567 -21.02 -8.93 21.74
N MET A 568 -20.23 -8.89 20.65
CA MET A 568 -18.99 -9.64 20.56
C MET A 568 -17.92 -9.13 21.51
N VAL A 569 -17.80 -7.80 21.65
CA VAL A 569 -16.91 -7.19 22.65
C VAL A 569 -17.30 -7.63 24.05
N LYS A 570 -18.60 -7.54 24.39
CA LYS A 570 -19.13 -7.99 25.69
C LYS A 570 -18.86 -9.47 25.95
N GLN A 571 -19.03 -10.33 24.95
CA GLN A 571 -18.74 -11.77 25.06
C GLN A 571 -17.25 -12.03 25.29
N ALA A 572 -16.37 -11.27 24.64
CA ALA A 572 -14.92 -11.38 24.79
C ALA A 572 -14.39 -10.81 26.11
N SER A 573 -15.10 -9.87 26.74
CA SER A 573 -14.76 -9.33 28.06
C SER A 573 -15.14 -10.26 29.21
N ASN A 574 -16.13 -11.14 29.02
CA ASN A 574 -16.62 -12.07 30.06
C ASN A 574 -15.85 -13.41 30.12
N ASN A 575 -15.00 -13.68 29.14
CA ASN A 575 -14.08 -14.83 29.08
C ASN A 575 -12.66 -14.37 29.36
#